data_AF-A0A352XW48-F1
#
_entry.id   AF-A0A352XW48-F1
#
_cell.length_a   1.000
_cell.length_b   1.000
_cell.length_c   1.000
_cell.angle_alpha   90.00
_cell.angle_beta   90.00
_cell.angle_gamma   90.00
#
_symmetry.space_group_name_H-M   'P 1'
#
loop_
_entity.id
_entity.type
_entity.pdbx_description
1 polymer ?
#
loop_
_entity_poly.entity_id
_entity_poly.type
_entity_poly.pdbx_seq_one_letter_code
_entity_poly.pdbx_strand_id
1 'polypeptide(L)'
;MQFVLPLLIALILGVLALAFVLYPFYRRTPAQSEKQRSGVLLPWTAGSEPETLNGHSKAKGVQSAEVSEVEQAARTALHEIELDYQLGNISESDYRTLRERYLQRALVALKSRYDREQELDDVIEVQLQKMKEHNDSVE
;
A
#
# COMPACT_ATOMS: atom_id res chain seq x y z
N MET A 1 -31.55 -49.86 -15.55
CA MET A 1 -30.23 -49.25 -15.75
C MET A 1 -30.27 -47.77 -16.19
N GLN A 2 -31.43 -47.15 -16.48
CA GLN A 2 -31.47 -45.72 -16.84
C GLN A 2 -31.35 -44.77 -15.62
N PHE A 3 -31.72 -45.23 -14.41
CA PHE A 3 -31.65 -44.42 -13.18
C PHE A 3 -30.27 -44.39 -12.51
N VAL A 4 -29.33 -45.26 -12.90
CA VAL A 4 -27.99 -45.30 -12.28
C VAL A 4 -27.09 -44.17 -12.76
N LEU A 5 -27.24 -43.74 -14.02
CA LEU A 5 -26.47 -42.63 -14.59
C LEU A 5 -26.74 -41.28 -13.87
N PRO A 6 -28.00 -40.82 -13.69
CA PRO A 6 -28.26 -39.57 -12.97
C PRO A 6 -27.90 -39.66 -11.49
N LEU A 7 -28.00 -40.84 -10.87
CA LEU A 7 -27.59 -41.05 -9.49
C LEU A 7 -26.07 -40.84 -9.31
N LEU A 8 -25.27 -41.37 -10.23
CA LEU A 8 -23.82 -41.16 -10.22
C LEU A 8 -23.44 -39.70 -10.43
N ILE A 9 -24.11 -39.01 -11.35
CA ILE A 9 -23.87 -37.58 -11.61
C ILE A 9 -24.22 -36.74 -10.38
N ALA A 10 -25.38 -37.00 -9.76
CA ALA A 10 -25.80 -36.31 -8.54
C ALA A 10 -24.83 -36.54 -7.38
N LEU A 11 -24.30 -37.76 -7.24
CA LEU A 11 -23.32 -38.09 -6.22
C LEU A 11 -21.99 -37.35 -6.44
N ILE A 12 -21.48 -37.34 -7.66
CA ILE A 12 -20.25 -36.62 -8.02
C ILE A 12 -20.41 -35.12 -7.80
N LEU A 13 -21.52 -34.53 -8.27
CA LEU A 13 -21.81 -33.11 -8.09
C LEU A 13 -21.99 -32.75 -6.61
N GLY A 14 -22.64 -33.61 -5.82
CA GLY A 14 -22.80 -33.42 -4.38
C GLY A 14 -21.45 -33.40 -3.66
N VAL A 15 -20.55 -34.34 -3.97
CA VAL A 15 -19.20 -34.37 -3.39
C VAL A 15 -18.38 -33.16 -3.83
N LEU A 16 -18.45 -32.76 -5.10
CA LEU A 16 -17.76 -31.55 -5.61
C LEU A 16 -18.27 -30.28 -4.93
N ALA A 17 -19.58 -30.12 -4.76
CA ALA A 17 -20.16 -28.99 -4.05
C ALA A 17 -19.73 -28.97 -2.58
N LEU A 18 -19.74 -30.14 -1.92
CA LEU A 18 -19.29 -30.27 -0.54
C LEU A 18 -17.80 -29.94 -0.42
N ALA A 19 -16.98 -30.41 -1.35
CA ALA A 19 -15.55 -30.10 -1.42
C ALA A 19 -15.33 -28.61 -1.63
N PHE A 20 -16.07 -27.95 -2.53
CA PHE A 20 -15.97 -26.51 -2.75
C PHE A 20 -16.33 -25.70 -1.50
N VAL A 21 -17.34 -26.12 -0.73
CA VAL A 21 -17.77 -25.46 0.52
C VAL A 21 -16.83 -25.76 1.68
N LEU A 22 -16.31 -26.99 1.81
CA LEU A 22 -15.35 -27.35 2.87
C LEU A 22 -13.92 -26.89 2.56
N TYR A 23 -13.56 -26.69 1.30
CA TYR A 23 -12.24 -26.23 0.87
C TYR A 23 -11.77 -24.95 1.59
N PRO A 24 -12.56 -23.86 1.71
CA PRO A 24 -12.16 -22.70 2.49
C PRO A 24 -12.02 -22.99 3.99
N PHE A 25 -12.69 -24.02 4.51
CA PHE A 25 -12.62 -24.42 5.91
C PHE A 25 -11.44 -25.33 6.23
N TYR A 26 -11.05 -26.22 5.31
CA TYR A 26 -9.94 -27.17 5.49
C TYR A 26 -8.56 -26.52 5.27
N ARG A 27 -8.51 -25.37 4.60
CA ARG A 27 -7.30 -24.50 4.58
C ARG A 27 -6.95 -23.90 5.94
N ARG A 28 -7.79 -24.07 6.97
CA ARG A 28 -7.46 -23.70 8.36
C ARG A 28 -6.70 -24.82 9.06
N THR A 29 -5.50 -25.15 8.57
CA THR A 29 -4.51 -25.86 9.40
C THR A 29 -3.79 -24.85 10.28
N PRO A 30 -3.64 -25.10 11.59
CA PRO A 30 -2.98 -24.17 12.50
C PRO A 30 -1.50 -24.03 12.11
N ALA A 31 -1.10 -22.83 11.71
CA ALA A 31 0.28 -22.51 11.42
C ALA A 31 1.12 -22.70 12.68
N GLN A 32 2.10 -23.59 12.54
CA GLN A 32 3.15 -23.88 13.49
C GLN A 32 3.92 -22.59 13.80
N SER A 33 3.76 -22.09 15.02
CA SER A 33 4.56 -21.00 15.56
C SER A 33 5.97 -21.50 15.82
N GLU A 34 6.94 -21.21 14.95
CA GLU A 34 8.33 -21.02 15.37
C GLU A 34 9.22 -20.41 14.27
N LYS A 35 9.90 -19.31 14.65
CA LYS A 35 11.32 -19.08 14.35
C LYS A 35 11.71 -18.62 12.94
N GLN A 36 11.75 -17.30 12.73
CA GLN A 36 13.04 -16.64 12.47
C GLN A 36 12.97 -15.12 12.64
N ARG A 37 13.33 -14.67 13.86
CA ARG A 37 14.18 -13.48 14.02
C ARG A 37 15.45 -13.68 13.20
N SER A 38 15.75 -12.77 12.27
CA SER A 38 17.07 -12.38 11.73
C SER A 38 16.81 -11.62 10.42
N GLY A 39 17.27 -10.42 10.15
CA GLY A 39 18.09 -9.46 10.87
C GLY A 39 18.06 -8.19 10.01
N VAL A 40 17.50 -7.11 10.53
CA VAL A 40 17.56 -5.80 9.90
C VAL A 40 18.98 -5.28 10.13
N LEU A 41 19.83 -5.41 9.11
CA LEU A 41 21.11 -4.70 9.02
C LEU A 41 20.91 -3.52 8.06
N LEU A 42 20.82 -2.33 8.63
CA LEU A 42 21.01 -1.06 7.95
C LEU A 42 22.52 -0.85 7.69
N PRO A 43 22.96 -0.60 6.44
CA PRO A 43 24.26 0.00 6.17
C PRO A 43 24.09 1.51 6.00
N TRP A 44 24.35 2.25 7.07
CA TRP A 44 24.72 3.66 6.96
C TRP A 44 26.20 3.73 6.54
N THR A 45 26.50 4.22 5.34
CA THR A 45 27.83 4.70 4.95
C THR A 45 27.59 5.80 3.91
N ALA A 46 27.60 7.08 4.31
CA ALA A 46 28.81 7.91 4.32
C ALA A 46 29.50 7.93 2.95
N GLY A 47 29.06 8.85 2.09
CA GLY A 47 29.68 9.19 0.81
C GLY A 47 29.40 10.66 0.48
N SER A 48 30.42 11.47 0.68
CA SER A 48 30.50 12.93 0.54
C SER A 48 30.59 13.40 -0.91
N GLU A 49 29.76 14.36 -1.32
CA GLU A 49 30.10 15.44 -2.27
C GLU A 49 29.19 16.66 -2.03
N PRO A 50 29.74 17.85 -1.68
CA PRO A 50 28.97 19.08 -1.57
C PRO A 50 29.33 20.07 -2.68
N GLU A 51 28.90 19.84 -3.92
CA GLU A 51 28.73 20.88 -4.95
C GLU A 51 27.59 20.44 -5.88
N THR A 52 26.46 21.14 -5.95
CA THR A 52 26.30 22.20 -6.94
C THR A 52 25.14 23.12 -6.57
N LEU A 53 25.43 24.40 -6.77
CA LEU A 53 24.60 25.57 -6.58
C LEU A 53 23.44 25.59 -7.61
N ASN A 54 22.39 24.77 -7.42
CA ASN A 54 21.07 24.96 -8.05
C ASN A 54 19.98 24.03 -7.45
N GLY A 55 19.79 24.08 -6.12
CA GLY A 55 19.05 23.06 -5.36
C GLY A 55 17.55 23.27 -5.14
N HIS A 56 16.96 24.40 -5.53
CA HIS A 56 15.59 24.73 -5.09
C HIS A 56 14.47 24.03 -5.87
N SER A 57 14.70 23.62 -7.12
CA SER A 57 13.72 22.89 -7.95
C SER A 57 13.86 21.37 -7.85
N LYS A 58 15.06 20.85 -7.54
CA LYS A 58 15.32 19.40 -7.43
C LYS A 58 14.78 18.80 -6.13
N ALA A 59 14.89 19.51 -5.01
CA ALA A 59 14.39 19.03 -3.72
C ALA A 59 12.86 18.86 -3.70
N LYS A 60 12.12 19.72 -4.41
CA LYS A 60 10.64 19.69 -4.45
C LYS A 60 10.10 18.52 -5.26
N GLY A 61 10.72 18.22 -6.40
CA GLY A 61 10.36 17.06 -7.23
C GLY A 61 10.67 15.72 -6.55
N VAL A 62 11.83 15.64 -5.88
CA VAL A 62 12.25 14.43 -5.13
C VAL A 62 11.31 14.14 -3.96
N GLN A 63 10.90 15.16 -3.22
CA GLN A 63 9.97 14.98 -2.10
C GLN A 63 8.57 14.55 -2.54
N SER A 64 8.06 15.06 -3.68
CA SER A 64 6.73 14.67 -4.18
C SER A 64 6.74 13.24 -4.73
N ALA A 65 7.84 12.85 -5.38
CA ALA A 65 8.07 11.46 -5.80
C ALA A 65 8.13 10.52 -4.59
N GLU A 66 8.88 10.87 -3.54
CA GLU A 66 8.99 10.07 -2.33
C GLU A 66 7.64 9.85 -1.64
N VAL A 67 6.81 10.90 -1.50
CA VAL A 67 5.47 10.77 -0.89
C VAL A 67 4.55 9.88 -1.76
N SER A 68 4.63 10.01 -3.09
CA SER A 68 3.88 9.15 -4.02
C SER A 68 4.34 7.68 -3.94
N GLU A 69 5.64 7.44 -3.81
CA GLU A 69 6.21 6.10 -3.65
C GLU A 69 5.77 5.47 -2.33
N VAL A 70 5.75 6.23 -1.24
CA VAL A 70 5.27 5.77 0.07
C VAL A 70 3.77 5.45 0.04
N GLU A 71 2.96 6.29 -0.63
CA GLU A 71 1.53 6.02 -0.84
C GLU A 71 1.32 4.70 -1.59
N GLN A 72 2.05 4.52 -2.70
CA GLN A 72 1.94 3.34 -3.55
C GLN A 72 2.41 2.09 -2.79
N ALA A 73 3.51 2.16 -2.06
CA ALA A 73 4.02 1.06 -1.26
C ALA A 73 3.01 0.64 -0.17
N ALA A 74 2.34 1.59 0.48
CA ALA A 74 1.32 1.28 1.48
C ALA A 74 0.09 0.58 0.87
N ARG A 75 -0.32 0.98 -0.35
CA ARG A 75 -1.42 0.32 -1.08
C ARG A 75 -1.06 -1.09 -1.51
N THR A 76 0.14 -1.29 -2.06
CA THR A 76 0.62 -2.61 -2.44
C THR A 76 0.68 -3.54 -1.23
N ALA A 77 1.23 -3.06 -0.11
CA ALA A 77 1.30 -3.84 1.12
C ALA A 77 -0.09 -4.27 1.63
N LEU A 78 -1.09 -3.36 1.60
CA LEU A 78 -2.47 -3.72 1.97
C LEU A 78 -3.04 -4.84 1.09
N HIS A 79 -2.76 -4.80 -0.20
CA HIS A 79 -3.22 -5.82 -1.15
C HIS A 79 -2.52 -7.17 -0.94
N GLU A 80 -1.21 -7.17 -0.68
CA GLU A 80 -0.45 -8.37 -0.38
C GLU A 80 -0.94 -9.04 0.92
N ILE A 81 -1.17 -8.26 1.97
CA ILE A 81 -1.69 -8.75 3.25
C ILE A 81 -3.09 -9.34 3.10
N GLU A 82 -3.95 -8.72 2.29
CA GLU A 82 -5.28 -9.26 1.99
C GLU A 82 -5.20 -10.58 1.24
N LEU A 83 -4.31 -10.68 0.25
CA LEU A 83 -4.04 -11.94 -0.46
C LEU A 83 -3.53 -13.01 0.49
N ASP A 84 -2.58 -12.70 1.36
CA ASP A 84 -2.05 -13.63 2.34
C ASP A 84 -3.12 -14.13 3.31
N TYR A 85 -4.04 -13.25 3.72
CA TYR A 85 -5.18 -13.62 4.55
C TYR A 85 -6.14 -14.56 3.80
N GLN A 86 -6.48 -14.22 2.55
CA GLN A 86 -7.37 -15.05 1.71
C GLN A 86 -6.76 -16.42 1.39
N LEU A 87 -5.43 -16.48 1.25
CA LEU A 87 -4.70 -17.73 1.03
C LEU A 87 -4.60 -18.58 2.31
N GLY A 88 -4.82 -17.98 3.48
CA GLY A 88 -4.69 -18.61 4.79
C GLY A 88 -3.26 -18.62 5.35
N ASN A 89 -2.36 -17.79 4.80
CA ASN A 89 -0.96 -17.69 5.23
C ASN A 89 -0.81 -16.96 6.57
N ILE A 90 -1.74 -16.06 6.90
CA ILE A 90 -1.72 -15.24 8.12
C ILE A 90 -3.00 -15.44 8.94
N SER A 91 -2.89 -15.33 10.26
CA SER A 91 -4.04 -15.41 11.17
C SER A 91 -4.91 -14.14 11.09
N GLU A 92 -6.17 -14.23 11.49
CA GLU A 92 -7.08 -13.07 11.53
C GLU A 92 -6.56 -11.95 12.45
N SER A 93 -5.96 -12.31 13.59
CA SER A 93 -5.38 -11.33 14.52
C SER A 93 -4.19 -10.59 13.91
N ASP A 94 -3.33 -11.31 13.18
CA ASP A 94 -2.16 -10.72 12.51
C ASP A 94 -2.61 -9.84 11.34
N TYR A 95 -3.58 -10.32 10.55
CA TYR A 95 -4.20 -9.55 9.47
C TYR A 95 -4.74 -8.21 9.98
N ARG A 96 -5.53 -8.21 11.07
CA ARG A 96 -6.10 -6.96 11.61
C ARG A 96 -5.01 -5.98 12.02
N THR A 97 -3.97 -6.47 12.70
CA THR A 97 -2.85 -5.65 13.19
C THR A 97 -2.03 -5.06 12.04
N LEU A 98 -1.68 -5.88 11.04
CA LEU A 98 -0.93 -5.44 9.87
C LEU A 98 -1.77 -4.47 9.03
N ARG A 99 -3.02 -4.83 8.72
CA ARG A 99 -3.94 -3.99 7.97
C ARG A 99 -4.11 -2.61 8.60
N GLU A 100 -4.32 -2.53 9.91
CA GLU A 100 -4.47 -1.25 10.60
C GLU A 100 -3.21 -0.38 10.48
N ARG A 101 -2.03 -0.97 10.66
CA ARG A 101 -0.76 -0.24 10.52
C ARG A 101 -0.53 0.30 9.11
N TYR A 102 -0.76 -0.53 8.09
CA TYR A 102 -0.56 -0.10 6.70
C TYR A 102 -1.67 0.87 6.23
N LEU A 103 -2.89 0.73 6.76
CA LEU A 103 -3.98 1.67 6.53
C LEU A 103 -3.68 3.05 7.14
N GLN A 104 -3.19 3.08 8.38
CA GLN A 104 -2.71 4.32 9.00
C GLN A 104 -1.62 4.98 8.16
N ARG A 105 -0.63 4.20 7.68
CA ARG A 105 0.46 4.72 6.86
C ARG A 105 -0.02 5.26 5.51
N ALA A 106 -0.97 4.59 4.88
CA ALA A 106 -1.60 5.06 3.63
C ALA A 106 -2.36 6.37 3.85
N LEU A 107 -3.14 6.47 4.94
CA LEU A 107 -3.86 7.70 5.27
C LEU A 107 -2.93 8.87 5.58
N VAL A 108 -1.82 8.63 6.27
CA VAL A 108 -0.81 9.66 6.54
C VAL A 108 -0.14 10.13 5.25
N ALA A 109 0.22 9.22 4.35
CA ALA A 109 0.80 9.58 3.05
C ALA A 109 -0.18 10.40 2.20
N LEU A 110 -1.46 10.00 2.16
CA LEU A 110 -2.53 10.75 1.48
C LEU A 110 -2.71 12.16 2.05
N LYS A 111 -2.78 12.28 3.38
CA LYS A 111 -2.90 13.58 4.04
C LYS A 111 -1.69 14.47 3.76
N SER A 112 -0.48 13.92 3.89
CA SER A 112 0.76 14.66 3.62
C SER A 112 0.83 15.18 2.18
N ARG A 113 0.30 14.42 1.22
CA ARG A 113 0.23 14.86 -0.17
C ARG A 113 -0.73 16.03 -0.34
N TYR A 114 -1.91 15.94 0.27
CA TYR A 114 -2.90 17.02 0.23
C TYR A 114 -2.39 18.31 0.87
N ASP A 115 -1.82 18.21 2.08
CA ASP A 115 -1.27 19.37 2.80
C ASP A 115 -0.18 20.07 1.96
N ARG A 116 0.68 19.29 1.27
CA ARG A 116 1.70 19.84 0.38
C ARG A 116 1.12 20.52 -0.86
N GLU A 117 0.08 19.94 -1.46
CA GLU A 117 -0.58 20.53 -2.63
C GLU A 117 -1.19 21.90 -2.26
N GLN A 118 -1.81 22.00 -1.09
CA GLN A 118 -2.34 23.26 -0.58
C GLN A 118 -1.23 24.30 -0.34
N GLU A 119 -0.11 23.92 0.27
CA GLU A 119 1.04 24.83 0.43
C GLU A 119 1.60 25.32 -0.92
N LEU A 120 1.53 24.49 -1.97
CA LEU A 120 1.92 24.90 -3.31
C LEU A 120 0.98 25.96 -3.86
N ASP A 121 -0.33 25.75 -3.71
CA ASP A 121 -1.36 26.67 -4.17
C ASP A 121 -1.22 28.04 -3.49
N ASP A 122 -1.02 28.05 -2.17
CA ASP A 122 -0.80 29.28 -1.39
C ASP A 122 0.43 30.06 -1.89
N VAL A 123 1.53 29.36 -2.18
CA VAL A 123 2.76 29.98 -2.71
C VAL A 123 2.55 30.53 -4.12
N ILE A 124 1.78 29.83 -4.96
CA ILE A 124 1.44 30.30 -6.30
C ILE A 124 0.59 31.57 -6.22
N GLU A 125 -0.43 31.60 -5.36
CA GLU A 125 -1.30 32.76 -5.17
C GLU A 125 -0.51 34.01 -4.76
N VAL A 126 0.41 33.88 -3.79
CA VAL A 126 1.28 34.99 -3.36
C VAL A 126 2.18 35.47 -4.50
N GLN A 127 2.71 34.58 -5.33
CA GLN A 127 3.53 34.97 -6.48
C GLN A 127 2.71 35.70 -7.54
N LEU A 128 1.50 35.21 -7.84
CA LEU A 128 0.59 35.86 -8.78
C LEU A 128 0.22 37.27 -8.30
N GLN A 129 -0.02 37.46 -7.01
CA GLN A 129 -0.31 38.78 -6.46
C GLN A 129 0.89 39.74 -6.61
N LYS A 130 2.11 39.28 -6.30
CA LYS A 130 3.33 40.09 -6.52
C LYS A 130 3.52 40.48 -7.98
N MET A 131 3.25 39.56 -8.91
CA MET A 131 3.34 39.84 -10.34
C MET A 131 2.29 40.87 -10.78
N LYS A 132 1.08 40.81 -10.22
CA LYS A 132 0.02 41.80 -10.46
C LYS A 132 0.40 43.20 -9.96
N GLU A 133 0.87 43.30 -8.72
CA GLU A 133 1.29 44.58 -8.12
C GLU A 133 2.45 45.23 -8.88
N HIS A 134 3.42 44.44 -9.33
CA HIS A 134 4.52 44.94 -10.17
C HIS A 134 4.02 45.46 -11.52
N ASN A 135 3.02 44.81 -12.13
CA ASN A 135 2.46 45.25 -13.42
C ASN A 135 1.62 46.54 -13.26
N ASP A 136 0.82 46.64 -12.20
CA ASP A 136 0.00 47.82 -11.89
C ASP A 136 0.86 49.05 -11.51
N SER A 137 2.12 48.85 -11.11
CA SER A 137 3.06 49.94 -10.75
C SER A 137 3.88 50.48 -11.93
N VAL A 138 3.79 49.83 -13.10
CA VAL A 138 4.57 50.18 -14.31
C VAL A 138 3.71 50.94 -15.35
N GLU A 139 2.40 51.05 -15.13
CA GLU A 139 1.51 52.02 -15.80
C GLU A 139 1.42 53.34 -15.02
#